data_AF-R9M674-F1
#
_entry.id   AF-R9M674-F1
#
_cell.length_a   1.000
_cell.length_b   1.000
_cell.length_c   1.000
_cell.angle_alpha   90.00
_cell.angle_beta   90.00
_cell.angle_gamma   90.00
#
_symmetry.space_group_name_H-M   'P 1'
#
loop_
_entity.id
_entity.type
_entity.pdbx_description
1 polymer ?
#
loop_
_entity_poly.entity_id
_entity_poly.type
_entity_poly.pdbx_seq_one_letter_code
_entity_poly.pdbx_strand_id
1 'polypeptide(L)'
;MSGNRKTQRFHSSLWSNRQVIGRTVKALERQQAEFSRDHQKDTDEQLLARLLQAAEPFGVTPCAEEIIGGPYIAKRFGGWEKAVAAAGLEPPHPLPPLTRRRIYKREFKRQALLFKHEEAYRAGQQTLREARRAEAAAGAALGRARIARDMEWGRQHSGDTDEQLLAYVHRCAAELNRPPFQSEVLGGAYIAQRFGRWSAALRMAGLPPRNGRWRPADAG
;
A
#
# COMPACT_ATOMS: atom_id res chain seq x y z
N MET A 1 18.47 22.39 -20.46
CA MET A 1 19.10 21.06 -20.20
C MET A 1 18.02 19.99 -20.31
N SER A 2 18.05 19.09 -21.31
CA SER A 2 17.03 18.04 -21.48
C SER A 2 17.67 16.76 -22.00
N GLY A 3 17.66 15.69 -21.21
CA GLY A 3 18.32 14.42 -21.53
C GLY A 3 17.90 13.26 -20.61
N ASN A 4 18.41 12.07 -20.93
CA ASN A 4 18.37 10.85 -20.10
C ASN A 4 17.01 10.19 -19.74
N ARG A 5 15.85 10.67 -20.24
CA ARG A 5 14.54 10.00 -20.03
C ARG A 5 14.23 8.80 -20.96
N LYS A 6 14.99 8.59 -22.04
CA LYS A 6 14.78 7.46 -22.99
C LYS A 6 15.56 6.19 -22.59
N THR A 7 16.82 6.38 -22.20
CA THR A 7 17.80 5.37 -21.77
C THR A 7 17.39 4.56 -20.53
N GLN A 8 16.73 5.18 -19.55
CA GLN A 8 16.20 4.47 -18.38
C GLN A 8 15.02 3.55 -18.72
N ARG A 9 14.11 3.98 -19.64
CA ARG A 9 12.95 3.17 -20.05
C ARG A 9 13.37 1.87 -20.74
N PHE A 10 14.46 1.91 -21.53
CA PHE A 10 14.98 0.73 -22.24
C PHE A 10 15.56 -0.33 -21.29
N HIS A 11 16.29 0.09 -20.25
CA HIS A 11 16.79 -0.85 -19.23
C HIS A 11 15.66 -1.36 -18.32
N SER A 12 14.70 -0.50 -17.96
CA SER A 12 13.52 -0.87 -17.17
C SER A 12 12.69 -1.96 -17.85
N SER A 13 12.36 -1.82 -19.14
CA SER A 13 11.55 -2.83 -19.85
C SER A 13 12.28 -4.19 -19.96
N LEU A 14 13.58 -4.20 -20.21
CA LEU A 14 14.38 -5.43 -20.30
C LEU A 14 14.54 -6.10 -18.92
N TRP A 15 14.75 -5.33 -17.85
CA TRP A 15 14.84 -5.86 -16.49
C TRP A 15 13.50 -6.41 -16.00
N SER A 16 12.40 -5.67 -16.16
CA SER A 16 11.07 -6.14 -15.78
C SER A 16 10.62 -7.34 -16.62
N ASN A 17 11.00 -7.42 -17.91
CA ASN A 17 10.82 -8.62 -18.70
C ASN A 17 11.59 -9.81 -18.11
N ARG A 18 12.89 -9.66 -17.76
CA ARG A 18 13.68 -10.71 -17.10
C ARG A 18 13.07 -11.17 -15.77
N GLN A 19 12.50 -10.26 -14.98
CA GLN A 19 11.76 -10.59 -13.75
C GLN A 19 10.49 -11.40 -14.05
N VAL A 20 9.69 -10.98 -15.04
CA VAL A 20 8.46 -11.69 -15.43
C VAL A 20 8.77 -13.07 -16.02
N ILE A 21 9.84 -13.23 -16.82
CA ILE A 21 10.32 -14.55 -17.30
C ILE A 21 10.63 -15.46 -16.10
N GLY A 22 11.44 -14.99 -15.14
CA GLY A 22 11.80 -15.76 -13.95
C GLY A 22 10.60 -16.12 -13.05
N ARG A 23 9.62 -15.21 -12.91
CA ARG A 23 8.35 -15.49 -12.24
C ARG A 23 7.51 -16.52 -13.00
N THR A 24 7.45 -16.43 -14.33
CA THR A 24 6.69 -17.36 -15.18
C THR A 24 7.19 -18.78 -15.05
N VAL A 25 8.51 -18.99 -15.16
CA VAL A 25 9.11 -20.32 -14.99
C VAL A 25 8.80 -20.89 -13.60
N LYS A 26 9.03 -20.12 -12.53
CA LYS A 26 8.73 -20.55 -11.15
C LYS A 26 7.25 -20.78 -10.87
N ALA A 27 6.35 -20.05 -11.54
CA ALA A 27 4.92 -20.27 -11.44
C ALA A 27 4.50 -21.59 -12.10
N LEU A 28 5.08 -21.93 -13.26
CA LEU A 28 4.85 -23.21 -13.92
C LEU A 28 5.45 -24.39 -13.14
N GLU A 29 6.70 -24.26 -12.65
CA GLU A 29 7.32 -25.24 -11.75
C GLU A 29 6.45 -25.53 -10.53
N ARG A 30 5.92 -24.47 -9.90
CA ARG A 30 4.98 -24.59 -8.78
C ARG A 30 3.69 -25.30 -9.19
N GLN A 31 3.04 -24.90 -10.27
CA GLN A 31 1.79 -25.53 -10.74
C GLN A 31 1.99 -27.03 -11.05
N GLN A 32 3.13 -27.41 -11.63
CA GLN A 32 3.49 -28.81 -11.85
C GLN A 32 3.68 -29.59 -10.53
N ALA A 33 4.36 -28.99 -9.56
CA ALA A 33 4.57 -29.61 -8.24
C ALA A 33 3.26 -29.70 -7.41
N GLU A 34 2.39 -28.70 -7.50
CA GLU A 34 1.07 -28.68 -6.87
C GLU A 34 0.18 -29.78 -7.47
N PHE A 35 0.09 -29.89 -8.80
CA PHE A 35 -0.60 -31.02 -9.45
C PHE A 35 -0.05 -32.37 -8.96
N SER A 36 1.27 -32.54 -8.95
CA SER A 36 1.97 -33.78 -8.55
C SER A 36 1.74 -34.16 -7.07
N ARG A 37 1.33 -33.22 -6.23
CA ARG A 37 0.94 -33.44 -4.83
C ARG A 37 -0.55 -33.74 -4.72
N ASP A 38 -1.37 -32.95 -5.39
CA ASP A 38 -2.82 -32.97 -5.24
C ASP A 38 -3.46 -34.20 -5.91
N HIS A 39 -2.80 -34.75 -6.95
CA HIS A 39 -3.28 -35.90 -7.72
C HIS A 39 -2.62 -37.25 -7.33
N GLN A 40 -1.96 -37.33 -6.17
CA GLN A 40 -1.26 -38.56 -5.73
C GLN A 40 -2.17 -39.77 -5.53
N LYS A 41 -3.46 -39.52 -5.24
CA LYS A 41 -4.47 -40.55 -4.94
C LYS A 41 -5.42 -40.82 -6.11
N ASP A 42 -5.33 -40.04 -7.18
CA ASP A 42 -6.17 -40.21 -8.36
C ASP A 42 -5.89 -41.58 -9.01
N THR A 43 -6.91 -42.16 -9.65
CA THR A 43 -6.75 -43.39 -10.44
C THR A 43 -6.12 -43.09 -11.80
N ASP A 44 -5.68 -44.12 -12.51
CA ASP A 44 -5.06 -43.94 -13.82
C ASP A 44 -6.09 -43.41 -14.84
N GLU A 45 -7.35 -43.85 -14.77
CA GLU A 45 -8.46 -43.34 -15.59
C GLU A 45 -8.74 -41.85 -15.32
N GLN A 46 -8.66 -41.41 -14.06
CA GLN A 46 -8.84 -40.00 -13.67
C GLN A 46 -7.71 -39.09 -14.19
N LEU A 47 -6.50 -39.64 -14.36
CA LEU A 47 -5.37 -38.95 -14.96
C LEU A 47 -5.47 -38.91 -16.49
N LEU A 48 -5.92 -40.00 -17.13
CA LEU A 48 -6.17 -40.05 -18.58
C LEU A 48 -7.34 -39.13 -18.98
N ALA A 49 -8.41 -39.07 -18.18
CA ALA A 49 -9.51 -38.13 -18.39
C ALA A 49 -9.06 -36.66 -18.34
N ARG A 50 -8.15 -36.31 -17.41
CA ARG A 50 -7.55 -34.96 -17.37
C ARG A 50 -6.54 -34.73 -18.49
N LEU A 51 -5.82 -35.75 -18.96
CA LEU A 51 -4.98 -35.65 -20.16
C LEU A 51 -5.82 -35.30 -21.39
N LEU A 52 -6.94 -36.00 -21.61
CA LEU A 52 -7.89 -35.71 -22.69
C LEU A 52 -8.47 -34.29 -22.57
N GLN A 53 -8.94 -33.89 -21.38
CA GLN A 53 -9.46 -32.54 -21.14
C GLN A 53 -8.40 -31.45 -21.38
N ALA A 54 -7.14 -31.73 -21.05
CA ALA A 54 -6.04 -30.79 -21.27
C ALA A 54 -5.55 -30.76 -22.72
N ALA A 55 -5.77 -31.84 -23.50
CA ALA A 55 -5.43 -31.94 -24.91
C ALA A 55 -6.47 -31.30 -25.85
N GLU A 56 -7.77 -31.33 -25.50
CA GLU A 56 -8.87 -30.77 -26.32
C GLU A 56 -8.56 -29.38 -26.89
N PRO A 57 -8.06 -28.39 -26.11
CA PRO A 57 -7.87 -27.04 -26.64
C PRO A 57 -6.71 -26.93 -27.64
N PHE A 58 -5.94 -27.99 -27.91
CA PHE A 58 -4.77 -27.98 -28.80
C PHE A 58 -5.09 -28.45 -30.22
N GLY A 59 -6.13 -29.26 -30.42
CA GLY A 59 -6.47 -29.86 -31.72
C GLY A 59 -5.46 -30.89 -32.25
N VAL A 60 -4.39 -31.16 -31.50
CA VAL A 60 -3.33 -32.14 -31.76
C VAL A 60 -2.75 -32.59 -30.41
N THR A 61 -2.10 -33.76 -30.35
CA THR A 61 -1.52 -34.27 -29.10
C THR A 61 -0.38 -33.36 -28.59
N PRO A 62 -0.53 -32.79 -27.37
CA PRO A 62 0.51 -31.95 -26.76
C PRO A 62 1.65 -32.79 -26.15
N CYS A 63 2.77 -32.13 -25.88
CA CYS A 63 3.87 -32.70 -25.10
C CYS A 63 3.64 -32.54 -23.59
N ALA A 64 4.30 -33.37 -22.77
CA ALA A 64 4.11 -33.41 -21.31
C ALA A 64 4.28 -32.01 -20.67
N GLU A 65 5.32 -31.29 -21.05
CA GLU A 65 5.68 -29.97 -20.50
C GLU A 65 4.90 -28.80 -21.15
N GLU A 66 3.81 -29.08 -21.85
CA GLU A 66 2.78 -28.13 -22.29
C GLU A 66 1.51 -28.22 -21.41
N ILE A 67 1.34 -29.30 -20.62
CA ILE A 67 0.21 -29.52 -19.70
C ILE A 67 0.68 -29.45 -18.24
N ILE A 68 -0.10 -28.79 -17.36
CA ILE A 68 0.06 -28.93 -15.90
C ILE A 68 -0.36 -30.34 -15.48
N GLY A 69 0.57 -31.08 -14.88
CA GLY A 69 0.46 -32.49 -14.56
C GLY A 69 1.11 -33.43 -15.57
N GLY A 70 1.44 -32.97 -16.78
CA GLY A 70 1.97 -33.81 -17.85
C GLY A 70 3.22 -34.63 -17.48
N PRO A 71 4.26 -34.04 -16.82
CA PRO A 71 5.43 -34.78 -16.37
C PRO A 71 5.13 -35.80 -15.26
N TYR A 72 4.14 -35.55 -14.41
CA TYR A 72 3.70 -36.49 -13.38
C TYR A 72 2.97 -37.69 -14.02
N ILE A 73 2.06 -37.41 -14.95
CA ILE A 73 1.35 -38.42 -15.75
C ILE A 73 2.37 -39.25 -16.55
N ALA A 74 3.30 -38.61 -17.28
CA ALA A 74 4.36 -39.28 -18.00
C ALA A 74 5.19 -40.22 -17.10
N LYS A 75 5.53 -39.79 -15.88
CA LYS A 75 6.25 -40.64 -14.92
C LYS A 75 5.40 -41.84 -14.47
N ARG A 76 4.10 -41.64 -14.20
CA ARG A 76 3.20 -42.67 -13.68
C ARG A 76 2.90 -43.78 -14.69
N PHE A 77 2.69 -43.45 -15.96
CA PHE A 77 2.51 -44.43 -17.04
C PHE A 77 3.85 -44.96 -17.61
N GLY A 78 4.99 -44.59 -17.04
CA GLY A 78 6.31 -45.06 -17.49
C GLY A 78 6.73 -44.56 -18.88
N GLY A 79 6.27 -43.37 -19.27
CA GLY A 79 6.51 -42.68 -20.53
C GLY A 79 5.32 -41.79 -20.93
N TRP A 80 5.58 -40.61 -21.52
CA TRP A 80 4.49 -39.76 -22.04
C TRP A 80 3.73 -40.43 -23.20
N GLU A 81 4.47 -41.09 -24.11
CA GLU A 81 3.91 -41.87 -25.21
C GLU A 81 2.96 -42.96 -24.73
N LYS A 82 3.24 -43.59 -23.58
CA LYS A 82 2.36 -44.61 -22.97
C LYS A 82 1.11 -43.99 -22.38
N ALA A 83 1.20 -42.83 -21.73
CA ALA A 83 0.02 -42.10 -21.24
C ALA A 83 -0.87 -41.63 -22.40
N VAL A 84 -0.27 -41.13 -23.48
CA VAL A 84 -0.94 -40.72 -24.72
C VAL A 84 -1.64 -41.91 -25.38
N ALA A 85 -0.95 -43.05 -25.55
CA ALA A 85 -1.53 -44.26 -26.11
C ALA A 85 -2.65 -44.84 -25.22
N ALA A 86 -2.49 -44.84 -23.90
CA ALA A 86 -3.52 -45.27 -22.95
C ALA A 86 -4.75 -44.34 -22.95
N ALA A 87 -4.59 -43.06 -23.32
CA ALA A 87 -5.70 -42.12 -23.54
C ALA A 87 -6.36 -42.26 -24.93
N GLY A 88 -5.84 -43.13 -25.82
CA GLY A 88 -6.32 -43.24 -27.21
C GLY A 88 -5.97 -42.04 -28.10
N LEU A 89 -4.94 -41.28 -27.74
CA LEU A 89 -4.45 -40.12 -28.50
C LEU A 89 -3.35 -40.51 -29.49
N GLU A 90 -3.24 -39.76 -30.60
CA GLU A 90 -2.14 -39.88 -31.56
C GLU A 90 -0.78 -39.53 -30.94
N PRO A 91 0.36 -40.00 -31.49
CA PRO A 91 1.70 -39.66 -30.97
C PRO A 91 1.95 -38.14 -30.81
N PRO A 92 2.68 -37.73 -29.76
CA PRO A 92 2.91 -36.31 -29.47
C PRO A 92 3.79 -35.62 -30.53
N HIS A 93 3.42 -34.40 -30.92
CA HIS A 93 4.26 -33.61 -31.83
C HIS A 93 5.58 -33.14 -31.18
N PRO A 94 6.63 -32.85 -31.98
CA PRO A 94 7.93 -32.39 -31.49
C PRO A 94 7.85 -31.20 -30.53
N LEU A 95 8.52 -31.33 -29.39
CA LEU A 95 8.61 -30.36 -28.29
C LEU A 95 9.08 -28.97 -28.77
N PRO A 96 8.20 -27.94 -28.82
CA PRO A 96 8.64 -26.58 -29.10
C PRO A 96 9.39 -26.00 -27.88
N PRO A 97 10.32 -25.04 -28.07
CA PRO A 97 10.97 -24.32 -26.97
C PRO A 97 9.95 -23.67 -26.03
N LEU A 98 10.20 -23.69 -24.72
CA LEU A 98 9.25 -23.23 -23.69
C LEU A 98 8.64 -21.85 -23.99
N THR A 99 9.42 -20.89 -24.48
CA THR A 99 8.94 -19.53 -24.80
C THR A 99 7.90 -19.48 -25.93
N ARG A 100 7.80 -20.52 -26.77
CA ARG A 100 6.80 -20.64 -27.84
C ARG A 100 5.51 -21.35 -27.39
N ARG A 101 5.53 -22.04 -26.24
CA ARG A 101 4.42 -22.84 -25.69
C ARG A 101 3.20 -21.98 -25.30
N ARG A 102 2.01 -22.56 -25.41
CA ARG A 102 0.73 -21.88 -25.07
C ARG A 102 0.62 -21.69 -23.56
N ILE A 103 1.03 -22.68 -22.77
CA ILE A 103 1.10 -22.61 -21.30
C ILE A 103 2.00 -21.46 -20.84
N TYR A 104 3.21 -21.34 -21.42
CA TYR A 104 4.14 -20.25 -21.11
C TYR A 104 3.56 -18.89 -21.51
N LYS A 105 3.00 -18.75 -22.71
CA LYS A 105 2.38 -17.49 -23.16
C LYS A 105 1.21 -17.05 -22.26
N ARG A 106 0.39 -18.00 -21.78
CA ARG A 106 -0.71 -17.76 -20.84
C ARG A 106 -0.20 -17.28 -19.48
N GLU A 107 0.71 -18.02 -18.84
CA GLU A 107 1.23 -17.67 -17.52
C GLU A 107 2.12 -16.42 -17.58
N PHE A 108 2.89 -16.20 -18.65
CA PHE A 108 3.65 -14.95 -18.87
C PHE A 108 2.72 -13.73 -18.92
N LYS A 109 1.58 -13.82 -19.63
CA LYS A 109 0.58 -12.73 -19.66
C LYS A 109 0.01 -12.47 -18.25
N ARG A 110 -0.25 -13.52 -17.47
CA ARG A 110 -0.70 -13.42 -16.08
C ARG A 110 0.35 -12.74 -15.18
N GLN A 111 1.59 -13.21 -15.20
CA GLN A 111 2.68 -12.65 -14.41
C GLN A 111 3.00 -11.19 -14.81
N ALA A 112 2.92 -10.84 -16.10
CA ALA A 112 3.09 -9.47 -16.57
C ALA A 112 1.98 -8.52 -16.07
N LEU A 113 0.74 -9.00 -15.96
CA LEU A 113 -0.38 -8.22 -15.40
C LEU A 113 -0.25 -8.07 -13.87
N LEU A 114 0.08 -9.14 -13.15
CA LEU A 114 0.33 -9.11 -11.71
C LEU A 114 1.48 -8.14 -11.37
N PHE A 115 2.59 -8.20 -12.10
CA PHE A 115 3.74 -7.32 -11.89
C PHE A 115 3.37 -5.83 -12.06
N LYS A 116 2.63 -5.48 -13.13
CA LYS A 116 2.13 -4.11 -13.34
C LYS A 116 1.20 -3.64 -12.22
N HIS A 117 0.34 -4.53 -11.70
CA HIS A 117 -0.54 -4.20 -10.59
C HIS A 117 0.25 -4.00 -9.28
N GLU A 118 1.26 -4.82 -9.01
CA GLU A 118 2.20 -4.61 -7.89
C GLU A 118 2.95 -3.27 -8.00
N GLU A 119 3.44 -2.91 -9.18
CA GLU A 119 4.09 -1.61 -9.43
C GLU A 119 3.15 -0.43 -9.18
N ALA A 120 1.94 -0.47 -9.75
CA ALA A 120 0.93 0.58 -9.57
C ALA A 120 0.50 0.71 -8.09
N TYR A 121 0.29 -0.41 -7.40
CA TYR A 121 -0.04 -0.42 -5.97
C TYR A 121 1.10 0.17 -5.12
N ARG A 122 2.36 -0.18 -5.41
CA ARG A 122 3.53 0.38 -4.71
C ARG A 122 3.65 1.89 -4.94
N ALA A 123 3.42 2.37 -6.16
CA ALA A 123 3.40 3.80 -6.47
C ALA A 123 2.31 4.53 -5.69
N GLY A 124 1.08 4.02 -5.67
CA GLY A 124 -0.02 4.61 -4.89
C GLY A 124 0.20 4.58 -3.37
N GLN A 125 0.85 3.54 -2.84
CA GLN A 125 1.28 3.48 -1.44
C GLN A 125 2.39 4.49 -1.13
N GLN A 126 3.30 4.75 -2.07
CA GLN A 126 4.34 5.77 -1.90
C GLN A 126 3.76 7.18 -1.89
N THR A 127 2.92 7.55 -2.87
CA THR A 127 2.32 8.89 -2.94
C THR A 127 1.42 9.17 -1.72
N LEU A 128 0.68 8.18 -1.22
CA LEU A 128 -0.09 8.31 0.03
C LEU A 128 0.80 8.55 1.26
N ARG A 129 1.98 7.92 1.33
CA ARG A 129 2.96 8.15 2.41
C ARG A 129 3.61 9.53 2.31
N GLU A 130 3.88 10.00 1.10
CA GLU A 130 4.43 11.33 0.85
C GLU A 130 3.41 12.43 1.17
N ALA A 131 2.15 12.26 0.77
CA ALA A 131 1.06 13.17 1.13
C ALA A 131 0.87 13.29 2.65
N ARG A 132 0.80 12.16 3.38
CA ARG A 132 0.71 12.15 4.85
C ARG A 132 1.92 12.79 5.54
N ARG A 133 3.13 12.65 4.96
CA ARG A 133 4.34 13.33 5.46
C ARG A 133 4.26 14.84 5.23
N ALA A 134 3.78 15.29 4.07
CA ALA A 134 3.59 16.70 3.76
C ALA A 134 2.54 17.35 4.67
N GLU A 135 1.41 16.66 4.88
CA GLU A 135 0.34 17.07 5.82
C GLU A 135 0.87 17.22 7.26
N ALA A 136 1.58 16.20 7.78
CA ALA A 136 2.18 16.25 9.10
C ALA A 136 3.25 17.35 9.23
N ALA A 137 4.06 17.56 8.18
CA ALA A 137 5.05 18.63 8.14
C ALA A 137 4.41 20.03 8.12
N ALA A 138 3.30 20.21 7.39
CA ALA A 138 2.52 21.44 7.34
C ALA A 138 1.85 21.72 8.70
N GLY A 139 1.21 20.73 9.32
CA GLY A 139 0.65 20.85 10.67
C GLY A 139 1.71 21.22 11.72
N ALA A 140 2.89 20.61 11.65
CA ALA A 140 4.01 20.96 12.52
C ALA A 140 4.58 22.37 12.22
N ALA A 141 4.57 22.82 10.97
CA ALA A 141 4.98 24.17 10.59
C ALA A 141 3.99 25.23 11.10
N LEU A 142 2.68 25.01 10.96
CA LEU A 142 1.63 25.85 11.53
C LEU A 142 1.73 25.91 13.07
N GLY A 143 2.02 24.78 13.71
CA GLY A 143 2.28 24.73 15.16
C GLY A 143 3.48 25.59 15.58
N ARG A 144 4.61 25.48 14.87
CA ARG A 144 5.80 26.32 15.12
C ARG A 144 5.53 27.80 14.86
N ALA A 145 4.86 28.14 13.76
CA ALA A 145 4.53 29.52 13.40
C ALA A 145 3.63 30.19 14.46
N ARG A 146 2.62 29.47 14.97
CA ARG A 146 1.76 29.96 16.06
C ARG A 146 2.55 30.20 17.35
N ILE A 147 3.46 29.29 17.72
CA ILE A 147 4.32 29.47 18.90
C ILE A 147 5.25 30.68 18.72
N ALA A 148 5.86 30.85 17.54
CA ALA A 148 6.72 31.98 17.23
C ALA A 148 5.96 33.33 17.33
N ARG A 149 4.76 33.40 16.75
CA ARG A 149 3.81 34.53 16.86
C ARG A 149 3.49 34.85 18.32
N ASP A 150 3.16 33.84 19.12
CA ASP A 150 2.78 34.04 20.52
C ASP A 150 3.97 34.49 21.39
N MET A 151 5.16 33.97 21.11
CA MET A 151 6.40 34.42 21.75
C MET A 151 6.80 35.83 21.32
N GLU A 152 6.45 36.26 20.12
CA GLU A 152 6.67 37.63 19.63
C GLU A 152 5.76 38.64 20.31
N TRP A 153 4.47 38.33 20.40
CA TRP A 153 3.53 39.09 21.24
C TRP A 153 4.02 39.15 22.69
N GLY A 154 4.51 38.04 23.24
CA GLY A 154 5.07 37.95 24.59
C GLY A 154 6.34 38.78 24.83
N ARG A 155 7.13 39.10 23.78
CA ARG A 155 8.24 40.07 23.88
C ARG A 155 7.74 41.50 23.98
N GLN A 156 6.64 41.83 23.30
CA GLN A 156 6.04 43.17 23.33
C GLN A 156 5.34 43.43 24.68
N HIS A 157 4.71 42.40 25.25
CA HIS A 157 3.96 42.44 26.50
C HIS A 157 4.79 41.89 27.68
N SER A 158 6.12 42.00 27.60
CA SER A 158 7.02 41.48 28.66
C SER A 158 7.03 42.34 29.92
N GLY A 159 6.60 43.60 29.82
CA GLY A 159 6.43 44.52 30.94
C GLY A 159 5.06 44.48 31.61
N ASP A 160 4.07 43.81 31.00
CA ASP A 160 2.72 43.67 31.55
C ASP A 160 2.75 42.93 32.90
N THR A 161 1.89 43.33 33.83
CA THR A 161 1.66 42.59 35.09
C THR A 161 0.84 41.32 34.84
N ASP A 162 0.83 40.42 35.82
CA ASP A 162 0.03 39.19 35.72
C ASP A 162 -1.47 39.52 35.61
N GLU A 163 -1.96 40.53 36.33
CA GLU A 163 -3.35 40.99 36.28
C GLU A 163 -3.73 41.52 34.88
N GLN A 164 -2.82 42.25 34.21
CA GLN A 164 -3.05 42.77 32.86
C GLN A 164 -3.18 41.64 31.84
N LEU A 165 -2.32 40.62 31.91
CA LEU A 165 -2.39 39.45 31.05
C LEU A 165 -3.64 38.59 31.32
N LEU A 166 -4.05 38.45 32.58
CA LEU A 166 -5.27 37.72 32.94
C LEU A 166 -6.53 38.48 32.50
N ALA A 167 -6.56 39.81 32.62
CA ALA A 167 -7.63 40.66 32.09
C ALA A 167 -7.73 40.60 30.55
N TYR A 168 -6.59 40.48 29.86
CA TYR A 168 -6.57 40.21 28.40
C TYR A 168 -7.19 38.84 28.06
N VAL A 169 -6.82 37.77 28.77
CA VAL A 169 -7.43 36.44 28.58
C VAL A 169 -8.94 36.45 28.88
N HIS A 170 -9.39 37.18 29.90
CA HIS A 170 -10.80 37.35 30.20
C HIS A 170 -11.55 38.10 29.07
N ARG A 171 -10.93 39.13 28.48
CA ARG A 171 -11.50 39.87 27.35
C ARG A 171 -11.70 38.97 26.13
N CYS A 172 -10.70 38.17 25.76
CA CYS A 172 -10.83 37.20 24.67
C CYS A 172 -11.89 36.12 24.94
N ALA A 173 -12.18 35.80 26.21
CA ALA A 173 -13.27 34.90 26.56
C ALA A 173 -14.65 35.52 26.39
N ALA A 174 -14.79 36.82 26.66
CA ALA A 174 -16.01 37.57 26.37
C ALA A 174 -16.23 37.74 24.85
N GLU A 175 -15.18 38.11 24.10
CA GLU A 175 -15.21 38.24 22.63
C GLU A 175 -15.62 36.93 21.93
N LEU A 176 -15.14 35.79 22.41
CA LEU A 176 -15.53 34.46 21.89
C LEU A 176 -16.85 33.93 22.46
N ASN A 177 -17.42 34.60 23.47
CA ASN A 177 -18.53 34.14 24.31
C ASN A 177 -18.33 32.69 24.83
N ARG A 178 -17.10 32.37 25.27
CA ARG A 178 -16.69 31.09 25.91
C ARG A 178 -15.22 31.15 26.34
N PRO A 179 -14.77 30.28 27.28
CA PRO A 179 -13.34 30.15 27.59
C PRO A 179 -12.50 29.78 26.35
N PRO A 180 -11.42 30.52 26.04
CA PRO A 180 -10.57 30.28 24.87
C PRO A 180 -9.70 29.01 24.97
N PHE A 181 -9.44 28.38 23.82
CA PHE A 181 -8.26 27.53 23.65
C PHE A 181 -6.99 28.40 23.63
N GLN A 182 -5.88 27.86 24.12
CA GLN A 182 -4.55 28.48 24.02
C GLN A 182 -4.18 28.91 22.60
N SER A 183 -4.65 28.16 21.58
CA SER A 183 -4.37 28.43 20.17
C SER A 183 -5.21 29.54 19.54
N GLU A 184 -6.27 30.00 20.21
CA GLU A 184 -7.18 31.05 19.72
C GLU A 184 -6.69 32.44 20.12
N VAL A 185 -6.04 32.57 21.29
CA VAL A 185 -5.53 33.84 21.83
C VAL A 185 -4.15 34.15 21.25
N LEU A 186 -3.92 35.40 20.85
CA LEU A 186 -2.61 35.88 20.45
C LEU A 186 -1.71 35.97 21.68
N GLY A 187 -0.52 35.38 21.65
CA GLY A 187 0.30 35.28 22.86
C GLY A 187 -0.08 34.12 23.79
N GLY A 188 -1.06 33.29 23.41
CA GLY A 188 -1.56 32.20 24.26
C GLY A 188 -0.46 31.22 24.72
N ALA A 189 0.55 30.93 23.89
CA ALA A 189 1.71 30.14 24.32
C ALA A 189 2.64 30.85 25.31
N TYR A 190 2.87 32.16 25.18
CA TYR A 190 3.65 32.94 26.15
C TYR A 190 2.93 33.02 27.51
N ILE A 191 1.64 33.34 27.50
CA ILE A 191 0.80 33.39 28.71
C ILE A 191 0.75 32.01 29.37
N ALA A 192 0.57 30.94 28.59
CA ALA A 192 0.62 29.57 29.11
C ALA A 192 1.97 29.19 29.73
N GLN A 193 3.09 29.75 29.25
CA GLN A 193 4.41 29.55 29.86
C GLN A 193 4.57 30.37 31.14
N ARG A 194 4.19 31.66 31.15
CA ARG A 194 4.30 32.57 32.30
C ARG A 194 3.52 32.07 33.51
N PHE A 195 2.29 31.59 33.29
CA PHE A 195 1.46 30.94 34.32
C PHE A 195 1.66 29.40 34.42
N GLY A 196 2.73 28.86 33.81
CA GLY A 196 3.09 27.44 33.83
C GLY A 196 2.19 26.47 33.05
N ARG A 197 0.88 26.78 32.87
CA ARG A 197 -0.01 26.15 31.88
C ARG A 197 -1.22 27.02 31.57
N TRP A 198 -1.79 26.89 30.36
CA TRP A 198 -2.99 27.63 29.95
C TRP A 198 -4.19 27.47 30.90
N SER A 199 -4.41 26.26 31.44
CA SER A 199 -5.49 26.00 32.40
C SER A 199 -5.26 26.57 33.80
N ALA A 200 -4.07 27.08 34.12
CA ALA A 200 -3.82 27.91 35.28
C ALA A 200 -4.17 29.38 34.97
N ALA A 201 -3.71 29.90 33.83
CA ALA A 201 -4.07 31.25 33.36
C ALA A 201 -5.60 31.44 33.28
N LEU A 202 -6.34 30.50 32.68
CA LEU A 202 -7.81 30.54 32.68
C LEU A 202 -8.39 30.65 34.10
N ARG A 203 -7.91 29.82 35.04
CA ARG A 203 -8.41 29.81 36.43
C ARG A 203 -8.10 31.11 37.17
N MET A 204 -6.90 31.65 36.99
CA MET A 204 -6.49 32.92 37.62
C MET A 204 -7.22 34.12 37.01
N ALA A 205 -7.66 34.01 35.74
CA ALA A 205 -8.56 34.97 35.09
C ALA A 205 -10.05 34.73 35.43
N GLY A 206 -10.37 33.89 36.42
CA GLY A 206 -11.75 33.57 36.84
C GLY A 206 -12.55 32.68 35.88
N LEU A 207 -11.94 32.20 34.78
CA LEU A 207 -12.62 31.41 33.76
C LEU A 207 -12.60 29.91 34.11
N PRO A 208 -13.71 29.18 33.90
CA PRO A 208 -13.72 27.74 34.10
C PRO A 208 -12.87 27.01 33.05
N PRO A 209 -12.27 25.86 33.40
CA PRO A 209 -11.53 25.05 32.44
C PRO A 209 -12.47 24.51 31.35
N ARG A 210 -12.00 24.43 30.09
CA ARG A 210 -12.75 23.91 28.93
C ARG A 210 -13.20 22.44 29.06
N ASN A 211 -12.82 21.76 30.13
CA ASN A 211 -13.18 20.40 30.49
C ASN A 211 -14.44 20.35 31.39
N GLY A 212 -14.81 21.47 32.02
CA GLY A 212 -16.02 21.63 32.81
C GLY A 212 -17.13 22.32 32.02
N ARG A 213 -18.38 22.22 32.50
CA ARG A 213 -19.51 22.94 31.91
C ARG A 213 -19.37 24.44 32.17
N TRP A 214 -18.86 25.19 31.20
CA TRP A 214 -19.11 26.63 31.16
C TRP A 214 -20.61 26.85 30.93
N ARG A 215 -21.24 27.58 31.84
CA ARG A 215 -22.56 28.19 31.67
C ARG A 215 -22.29 29.70 31.66
N PRO A 216 -22.80 30.47 30.68
CA PRO A 216 -22.78 31.92 30.81
C PRO A 216 -23.54 32.29 32.11
N ALA A 217 -23.06 33.32 32.81
CA ALA A 217 -23.89 33.97 33.81
C ALA A 217 -25.02 34.68 33.06
N ASP A 218 -26.25 34.56 33.57
CA ASP A 218 -27.40 35.23 33.00
C ASP A 218 -27.19 36.75 33.12
N ALA A 219 -27.28 37.48 31.99
CA ALA A 219 -27.05 38.92 31.95
C ALA A 219 -28.30 39.66 32.48
N GLY A 220 -28.21 40.14 33.72
CA GLY A 220 -29.15 41.07 34.36
C GLY A 220 -28.56 42.47 34.49
#